data_AF-F3CCE2-F1
#
_entry.id   AF-F3CCE2-F1
#
_cell.length_a   1.000
_cell.length_b   1.000
_cell.length_c   1.000
_cell.angle_alpha   90.00
_cell.angle_beta   90.00
_cell.angle_gamma   90.00
#
_symmetry.space_group_name_H-M   'P 1'
#
loop_
_entity.id
_entity.type
_entity.pdbx_description
1 polymer ?
#
loop_
_entity_poly.entity_id
_entity_poly.type
_entity_poly.pdbx_seq_one_letter_code
_entity_poly.pdbx_strand_id
1 'polypeptide(L)'
;MTFSELIDAVRRDPRAVTIPAEWSQGRACFGGLMAALTYEAMRAEVPEGRPVRSLAITFVGPAEPGVSIAFDVEILRHGKPVSQ
;
A
#
# COMPACT_ATOMS: atom_id res chain seq x y z
N MET A 1 -0.58 7.73 -14.67
CA MET A 1 -1.17 8.13 -13.38
C MET A 1 -0.11 8.79 -12.51
N THR A 2 -0.48 9.87 -11.82
CA THR A 2 0.36 10.50 -10.81
C THR A 2 0.34 9.69 -9.50
N PHE A 3 1.25 10.01 -8.59
CA PHE A 3 1.29 9.37 -7.27
C PHE A 3 -0.02 9.58 -6.49
N SER A 4 -0.54 10.81 -6.47
CA SER A 4 -1.78 11.14 -5.78
C SER A 4 -2.99 10.38 -6.33
N GLU A 5 -3.06 10.20 -7.66
CA GLU A 5 -4.12 9.41 -8.29
C GLU A 5 -4.07 7.92 -7.88
N LEU A 6 -2.87 7.37 -7.64
CA LEU A 6 -2.70 6.00 -7.15
C LEU A 6 -3.10 5.86 -5.68
N ILE A 7 -2.78 6.84 -4.85
CA ILE A 7 -3.24 6.93 -3.45
C ILE A 7 -4.78 6.98 -3.41
N ASP A 8 -5.39 7.82 -4.24
CA ASP A 8 -6.86 7.92 -4.31
C ASP A 8 -7.51 6.65 -4.88
N ALA A 9 -6.82 5.91 -5.75
CA ALA A 9 -7.28 4.61 -6.22
C ALA A 9 -7.36 3.59 -5.06
N VAL A 10 -6.32 3.52 -4.21
CA VAL A 10 -6.32 2.67 -3.01
C VAL A 10 -7.45 3.04 -2.06
N ARG A 11 -7.67 4.34 -1.81
CA ARG A 11 -8.77 4.80 -0.94
C ARG A 11 -10.16 4.43 -1.47
N ARG A 12 -10.32 4.39 -2.80
CA ARG A 12 -11.61 4.12 -3.45
C ARG A 12 -11.93 2.63 -3.47
N ASP A 13 -10.98 1.81 -3.88
CA ASP A 13 -11.09 0.35 -3.87
C ASP A 13 -9.71 -0.30 -3.71
N PRO A 14 -9.28 -0.58 -2.47
CA PRO A 14 -7.95 -1.13 -2.22
C PRO A 14 -7.79 -2.54 -2.78
N ARG A 15 -8.88 -3.24 -3.16
CA ARG A 15 -8.84 -4.61 -3.68
C ARG A 15 -8.61 -4.67 -5.18
N ALA A 16 -8.71 -3.54 -5.89
CA ALA A 16 -8.65 -3.50 -7.34
C ALA A 16 -7.86 -2.28 -7.85
N VAL A 17 -6.57 -2.22 -7.54
CA VAL A 17 -5.68 -1.14 -7.96
C VAL A 17 -4.78 -1.61 -9.09
N THR A 18 -4.83 -0.92 -10.23
CA THR A 18 -3.92 -1.16 -11.36
C THR A 18 -2.84 -0.09 -11.41
N ILE A 19 -1.58 -0.51 -11.26
CA ILE A 19 -0.42 0.38 -11.32
C ILE A 19 0.11 0.40 -12.75
N PRO A 20 0.24 1.58 -13.40
CA PRO A 20 0.68 1.64 -14.79
C PRO A 20 2.21 1.53 -14.90
N ALA A 21 2.70 1.17 -16.08
CA ALA A 21 4.08 0.75 -16.30
C ALA A 21 5.14 1.84 -16.02
N GLU A 22 4.77 3.13 -16.04
CA GLU A 22 5.68 4.23 -15.68
C GLU A 22 6.16 4.15 -14.22
N TRP A 23 5.45 3.41 -13.36
CA TRP A 23 5.81 3.15 -11.97
C TRP A 23 6.55 1.82 -11.78
N SER A 24 7.19 1.30 -12.83
CA SER A 24 7.85 0.00 -12.81
C SER A 24 9.23 0.04 -13.45
N GLN A 25 10.05 -0.96 -13.12
CA GLN A 25 11.31 -1.25 -13.80
C GLN A 25 11.35 -2.74 -14.15
N GLY A 26 11.35 -3.03 -15.45
CA GLY A 26 11.27 -4.41 -15.94
C GLY A 26 9.93 -5.04 -15.60
N ARG A 27 9.93 -6.09 -14.76
CA ARG A 27 8.73 -6.86 -14.42
C ARG A 27 8.06 -6.46 -13.10
N ALA A 28 8.61 -5.48 -12.38
CA ALA A 28 8.15 -5.12 -11.04
C ALA A 28 7.89 -3.62 -10.89
N CYS A 29 6.78 -3.27 -10.24
CA CYS A 29 6.52 -1.93 -9.73
C CYS A 29 7.56 -1.53 -8.69
N PHE A 30 7.84 -0.23 -8.55
CA PHE A 30 8.81 0.26 -7.58
C PHE A 30 8.40 -0.10 -6.16
N GLY A 31 9.35 -0.67 -5.38
CA GLY A 31 9.07 -1.08 -4.00
C GLY A 31 8.63 0.06 -3.08
N GLY A 32 9.15 1.27 -3.29
CA GLY A 32 8.71 2.47 -2.55
C GLY A 32 7.27 2.86 -2.84
N LEU A 33 6.79 2.67 -4.07
CA LEU A 33 5.38 2.85 -4.40
C LEU A 33 4.53 1.80 -3.69
N MET A 34 4.92 0.52 -3.78
CA MET A 34 4.19 -0.56 -3.10
C MET A 34 4.09 -0.31 -1.59
N ALA A 35 5.18 0.13 -0.97
CA ALA A 35 5.20 0.50 0.44
C ALA A 35 4.19 1.62 0.76
N ALA A 36 4.14 2.67 -0.07
CA ALA A 36 3.24 3.80 0.13
C ALA A 36 1.76 3.40 -0.03
N LEU A 37 1.44 2.58 -1.04
CA LEU A 37 0.07 2.13 -1.29
C LEU A 37 -0.42 1.15 -0.21
N THR A 38 0.44 0.22 0.23
CA THR A 38 0.12 -0.64 1.39
C THR A 38 -0.09 0.19 2.65
N TYR A 39 0.76 1.19 2.90
CA TYR A 39 0.59 2.10 4.04
C TYR A 39 -0.73 2.88 3.97
N GLU A 40 -1.13 3.35 2.80
CA GLU A 40 -2.41 4.04 2.62
C GLU A 40 -3.59 3.13 2.97
N ALA A 41 -3.58 1.87 2.52
CA ALA A 41 -4.60 0.90 2.91
C ALA A 41 -4.60 0.67 4.44
N MET A 42 -3.42 0.51 5.07
CA MET A 42 -3.31 0.35 6.52
C MET A 42 -3.86 1.56 7.29
N ARG A 43 -3.69 2.76 6.76
CA ARG A 43 -4.16 4.01 7.37
C ARG A 43 -5.67 4.11 7.49
N ALA A 44 -6.42 3.40 6.65
CA ALA A 44 -7.89 3.33 6.74
C ALA A 44 -8.37 2.51 7.96
N GLU A 45 -7.54 1.58 8.45
CA GLU A 45 -7.90 0.65 9.53
C GLU A 45 -7.45 1.11 10.93
N VAL A 46 -6.68 2.21 11.01
CA VAL A 46 -6.19 2.75 12.28
C VAL A 46 -6.70 4.16 12.56
N PRO A 47 -6.95 4.53 13.83
CA PRO A 47 -7.38 5.87 14.19
C PRO A 47 -6.48 6.97 13.61
N GLU A 48 -7.10 8.11 13.29
CA GLU A 48 -6.40 9.32 12.87
C GLU A 48 -5.41 9.81 13.93
N GLY A 49 -4.40 10.57 13.49
CA GLY A 49 -3.38 11.13 14.39
C GLY A 49 -2.36 10.14 14.93
N ARG A 50 -2.41 8.85 14.52
CA ARG A 50 -1.39 7.86 14.86
C ARG A 50 -0.26 7.84 13.81
N PRO A 51 0.93 8.38 14.12
CA PRO A 51 2.06 8.34 13.18
C PRO A 51 2.62 6.92 13.07
N VAL A 52 3.08 6.53 11.89
CA VAL A 52 3.87 5.32 11.73
C VAL A 52 5.23 5.50 12.39
N ARG A 53 5.62 4.52 13.21
CA ARG A 53 6.90 4.48 13.92
C ARG A 53 7.89 3.53 13.29
N SER A 54 7.40 2.45 12.71
CA SER A 54 8.17 1.42 12.04
C SER A 54 7.27 0.76 11.00
N LEU A 55 7.86 0.40 9.86
CA LEU A 55 7.21 -0.36 8.80
C LEU A 55 8.25 -1.35 8.27
N ALA A 56 7.98 -2.64 8.46
CA ALA A 56 8.78 -3.72 7.91
C ALA A 56 8.06 -4.29 6.69
N ILE A 57 8.74 -4.34 5.56
CA ILE A 57 8.18 -4.84 4.30
C ILE A 57 9.10 -5.93 3.76
N THR A 58 8.48 -7.03 3.34
CA THR A 58 9.16 -8.13 2.66
C THR A 58 8.62 -8.24 1.24
N PHE A 59 9.48 -8.06 0.25
CA PHE A 59 9.13 -8.27 -1.16
C PHE A 59 9.39 -9.73 -1.53
N VAL A 60 8.31 -10.51 -1.71
CA VAL A 60 8.39 -11.96 -2.00
C VAL A 60 8.38 -12.29 -3.49
N GLY A 61 7.95 -11.35 -4.33
CA GLY A 61 7.85 -11.52 -5.78
C GLY A 61 7.57 -10.20 -6.49
N PRO A 62 7.66 -10.17 -7.84
CA PRO A 62 7.39 -8.95 -8.59
C PRO A 62 5.90 -8.59 -8.58
N ALA A 63 5.59 -7.34 -8.25
CA ALA A 63 4.27 -6.75 -8.50
C ALA A 63 4.21 -6.29 -9.97
N GLU A 64 3.54 -7.05 -10.84
CA GLU A 64 3.53 -6.80 -12.28
C GLU A 64 2.72 -5.55 -12.64
N PRO A 65 3.27 -4.61 -13.42
CA PRO A 65 2.52 -3.44 -13.88
C PRO A 65 1.36 -3.83 -14.80
N GLY A 66 0.24 -3.11 -14.71
CA GLY A 66 -0.97 -3.36 -15.49
C GLY A 66 -1.83 -4.52 -14.98
N VAL A 67 -1.35 -5.29 -14.02
CA VAL A 67 -2.14 -6.32 -13.33
C VAL A 67 -2.82 -5.71 -12.11
N SER A 68 -4.07 -6.10 -11.85
CA SER A 68 -4.81 -5.64 -10.67
C SER A 68 -4.20 -6.22 -9.40
N ILE A 69 -3.95 -5.35 -8.42
CA ILE A 69 -3.38 -5.69 -7.11
C ILE A 69 -4.43 -5.41 -6.04
N ALA A 70 -4.56 -6.34 -5.09
CA ALA A 70 -5.35 -6.16 -3.88
C ALA A 70 -4.42 -5.85 -2.70
N PHE A 71 -4.76 -4.82 -1.94
CA PHE A 71 -4.11 -4.43 -0.69
C PHE A 71 -4.99 -4.84 0.48
N ASP A 72 -4.69 -6.00 1.07
CA ASP A 72 -5.39 -6.51 2.23
C ASP A 72 -4.69 -6.08 3.52
N VAL A 73 -5.49 -5.73 4.53
CA VAL A 73 -5.01 -5.27 5.84
C VAL A 73 -5.66 -6.11 6.92
N GLU A 74 -4.84 -6.56 7.87
CA GLU A 74 -5.28 -7.25 9.07
C GLU A 74 -4.67 -6.54 10.28
N ILE A 75 -5.52 -6.18 11.25
CA ILE A 75 -5.05 -5.64 12.54
C ILE A 75 -4.64 -6.83 13.42
N LEU A 76 -3.33 -6.96 13.64
CA LEU A 76 -2.76 -8.01 14.49
C LEU A 76 -2.89 -7.67 15.98
N ARG A 77 -2.82 -6.39 16.33
CA ARG A 77 -2.94 -5.92 17.71
C ARG A 77 -3.41 -4.47 17.79
N HIS A 78 -4.45 -4.21 18.58
CA HIS A 78 -4.91 -2.86 18.88
C HIS A 78 -4.62 -2.46 20.34
N GLY A 79 -3.52 -1.75 20.58
CA GLY A 79 -3.14 -1.23 21.89
C GLY A 79 -3.32 0.28 22.02
N LYS A 80 -3.38 0.76 23.27
CA LYS A 80 -3.44 2.21 23.57
C LYS A 80 -2.22 2.99 23.04
N PRO A 81 -0.96 2.52 23.19
CA PRO A 81 0.20 3.26 22.69
C PRO A 81 0.55 2.92 21.23
N VAL A 82 0.22 1.72 20.75
CA VAL A 82 0.65 1.18 19.45
C VAL A 82 -0.42 0.25 18.90
N SER A 83 -0.63 0.28 17.58
CA SER A 83 -1.36 -0.74 16.83
C SER A 83 -0.45 -1.39 15.80
N GLN A 84 -0.66 -2.68 15.56
CA GLN A 84 0.01 -3.46 14.54
C GLN A 84 -1.03 -4.16 13.68
#